data_AF-A2DQI8-F1
#
_entry.id   AF-A2DQI8-F1
#
_cell.length_a   1.000
_cell.length_b   1.000
_cell.length_c   1.000
_cell.angle_alpha   90.00
_cell.angle_beta   90.00
_cell.angle_gamma   90.00
#
_symmetry.space_group_name_H-M   'P 1'
#
loop_
_entity.id
_entity.type
_entity.pdbx_description
1 polymer ?
#
loop_
_entity_poly.entity_id
_entity_poly.type
_entity_poly.pdbx_seq_one_letter_code
_entity_poly.pdbx_strand_id
1 'polypeptide(L)'
;MLRRNIKATLHHLITEYCISMNSYNQDAAPLKMAISCHICTINLPQFQIKLHELFGQQSALTTLAGKDYTKYTRDEDVPADIHLKMITLIFPYEFLSELLKSIDFLQIFTKIILNYKPQKHVNAIKSVFNAIKKFGANNDISNINQFFTANEIMFFALAEHLVTIFTHKQMINSNWDPLRNFSTVEKSRLIAEEEFKALNLNQKLLDHLQSHHDIIEKLKNPLPSKSLNELREICETKPELEFDENEKIEIPALHHVVLELRKMPLQCSPSGLLFTLSNALTMLTNAVSIGGEMVGADEIFQFFVYSLSAAKVWCLPAMALFVEKFVDDALLETKFQYLITQLNCAVEFIEGRKLSIKPFIILPHTKMTPEIEAKLSPVDDEIIVMKRFAVYAYPTFTEECQTVFPGMIKYTGKLEDQAFVRKFSLKGSPSFLDDFESVASLNGAIFPLNQDYIVKHKMIRVDSGNMVDSADDINRFSTLMLMFSGEINNPSTGKINKAFSIVNGIWKMASNVAKLDLIVADLQMALVFIGKLPPNFHVDGIFNHDTYRALVELVGKRGKVELSPKMFENVKKLAEENK
;
A
#
# COMPACT_ATOMS: atom_id res chain seq x y z
N MET A 1 -1.82 -34.96 23.47
CA MET A 1 -0.86 -34.36 22.51
C MET A 1 -1.66 -33.66 21.42
N LEU A 2 -1.64 -32.33 21.36
CA LEU A 2 -2.27 -31.57 20.28
C LEU A 2 -1.48 -31.83 19.00
N ARG A 3 -1.98 -32.70 18.11
CA ARG A 3 -1.30 -33.02 16.83
C ARG A 3 -1.36 -31.87 15.82
N ARG A 4 -2.17 -30.84 16.05
CA ARG A 4 -2.36 -29.68 15.16
C ARG A 4 -2.53 -28.39 15.96
N ASN A 5 -2.07 -27.27 15.40
CA ASN A 5 -2.32 -25.93 15.94
C ASN A 5 -3.77 -25.52 15.64
N ILE A 6 -4.46 -24.90 16.60
CA ILE A 6 -5.83 -24.37 16.47
C ILE A 6 -6.03 -23.49 15.22
N LYS A 7 -5.00 -22.74 14.80
CA LYS A 7 -5.03 -21.91 13.58
C LYS A 7 -5.10 -22.74 12.30
N ALA A 8 -4.45 -23.90 12.25
CA ALA A 8 -4.55 -24.81 11.11
C ALA A 8 -5.96 -25.42 11.01
N THR A 9 -6.56 -25.77 12.15
CA THR A 9 -7.96 -26.25 12.19
C THR A 9 -8.93 -25.15 11.76
N LEU A 10 -8.74 -23.92 12.24
CA LEU A 10 -9.53 -22.76 11.79
C LEU A 10 -9.39 -22.52 10.29
N HIS A 11 -8.18 -22.57 9.74
CA HIS A 11 -7.94 -22.42 8.30
C HIS A 11 -8.73 -23.47 7.51
N HIS A 12 -8.64 -24.75 7.88
CA HIS A 12 -9.40 -25.82 7.22
C HIS A 12 -10.92 -25.65 7.29
N LEU A 13 -11.44 -25.12 8.39
CA LEU A 13 -12.85 -24.81 8.57
C LEU A 13 -13.28 -23.69 7.61
N ILE A 14 -12.48 -22.62 7.52
CA ILE A 14 -12.74 -21.49 6.62
C ILE A 14 -12.64 -21.93 5.15
N THR A 15 -11.64 -22.75 4.79
CA THR A 15 -11.51 -23.31 3.43
C THR A 15 -12.76 -24.12 3.06
N GLU A 16 -13.26 -24.96 3.97
CA GLU A 16 -14.50 -25.73 3.74
C GLU A 16 -15.71 -24.83 3.49
N TYR A 17 -15.84 -23.78 4.31
CA TYR A 17 -16.88 -22.78 4.16
C TYR A 17 -16.81 -22.12 2.77
N CYS A 18 -15.62 -21.68 2.35
CA CYS A 18 -15.43 -21.02 1.07
C CYS A 18 -15.74 -21.96 -0.12
N ILE A 19 -15.27 -23.21 -0.08
CA ILE A 19 -15.56 -24.21 -1.12
C ILE A 19 -17.07 -24.44 -1.22
N SER A 20 -17.73 -24.61 -0.08
CA SER A 20 -19.17 -24.85 -0.02
C SER A 20 -19.97 -23.65 -0.52
N MET A 21 -19.66 -22.43 -0.05
CA MET A 21 -20.31 -21.19 -0.52
C MET A 21 -20.10 -20.98 -2.02
N ASN A 22 -18.90 -21.26 -2.55
CA ASN A 22 -18.60 -21.15 -3.98
C ASN A 22 -19.40 -22.15 -4.83
N SER A 23 -19.83 -23.28 -4.26
CA SER A 23 -20.71 -24.22 -4.99
C SER A 23 -22.13 -23.67 -5.20
N TYR A 24 -22.55 -22.70 -4.38
CA TYR A 24 -23.83 -22.00 -4.49
C TYR A 24 -23.72 -20.65 -5.24
N ASN A 25 -22.55 -20.35 -5.82
CA ASN A 25 -22.18 -19.00 -6.23
C ASN A 25 -23.10 -18.47 -7.35
N GLN A 26 -23.64 -17.27 -7.11
CA GLN A 26 -24.26 -16.42 -8.11
C GLN A 26 -23.60 -15.04 -7.98
N ASP A 27 -23.17 -14.43 -9.10
CA ASP A 27 -22.50 -13.13 -9.10
C ASP A 27 -23.32 -12.02 -8.44
N ALA A 28 -24.65 -12.17 -8.39
CA ALA A 28 -25.55 -11.33 -7.62
C ALA A 28 -26.71 -12.18 -7.06
N ALA A 29 -26.94 -12.09 -5.74
CA ALA A 29 -28.05 -12.76 -5.06
C ALA A 29 -28.77 -11.80 -4.10
N PRO A 30 -30.10 -11.91 -3.94
CA PRO A 30 -30.82 -11.20 -2.88
C PRO A 30 -30.27 -11.56 -1.49
N LEU A 31 -30.22 -10.60 -0.56
CA LEU A 31 -29.67 -10.81 0.79
C LEU A 31 -30.27 -12.03 1.50
N LYS A 32 -31.57 -12.24 1.37
CA LYS A 32 -32.26 -13.39 1.98
C LYS A 32 -31.70 -14.72 1.46
N MET A 33 -31.40 -14.81 0.17
CA MET A 33 -30.82 -16.00 -0.45
C MET A 33 -29.37 -16.22 0.02
N ALA A 34 -28.56 -15.15 0.09
CA ALA A 34 -27.20 -15.23 0.61
C ALA A 34 -27.16 -15.74 2.06
N ILE A 35 -28.07 -15.24 2.92
CA ILE A 35 -28.23 -15.73 4.30
C ILE A 35 -28.65 -17.20 4.32
N SER A 36 -29.60 -17.62 3.48
CA SER A 36 -30.00 -19.03 3.38
C SER A 36 -28.85 -19.94 2.96
N CYS A 37 -28.02 -19.54 2.00
CA CYS A 37 -26.82 -20.29 1.59
C CYS A 37 -25.79 -20.39 2.73
N HIS A 38 -25.56 -19.31 3.47
CA HIS A 38 -24.70 -19.30 4.65
C HIS A 38 -25.16 -20.30 5.71
N ILE A 39 -26.45 -20.25 6.09
CA ILE A 39 -27.03 -21.16 7.08
C ILE A 39 -26.97 -22.61 6.59
N CYS A 40 -27.25 -22.86 5.31
CA CYS A 40 -27.12 -24.20 4.72
C CYS A 40 -25.68 -24.70 4.82
N THR A 41 -24.70 -23.86 4.49
CA THR A 41 -23.27 -24.20 4.52
C THR A 41 -22.79 -24.53 5.92
N ILE A 42 -23.13 -23.72 6.92
CA ILE A 42 -22.75 -23.99 8.31
C ILE A 42 -23.35 -25.32 8.76
N ASN A 43 -24.58 -25.64 8.37
CA ASN A 43 -25.24 -26.88 8.78
C ASN A 43 -24.79 -28.14 8.01
N LEU A 44 -23.84 -28.03 7.07
CA LEU A 44 -23.30 -29.19 6.36
C LEU A 44 -22.58 -30.15 7.33
N PRO A 45 -22.76 -31.48 7.22
CA PRO A 45 -22.11 -32.45 8.11
C PRO A 45 -20.58 -32.30 8.13
N GLN A 46 -19.94 -32.10 6.97
CA GLN A 46 -18.49 -31.92 6.91
C GLN A 46 -18.01 -30.64 7.60
N PHE A 47 -18.81 -29.57 7.56
CA PHE A 47 -18.50 -28.34 8.27
C PHE A 47 -18.61 -28.54 9.78
N GLN A 48 -19.69 -29.20 10.24
CA GLN A 48 -19.90 -29.49 11.67
C GLN A 48 -18.80 -30.38 12.25
N ILE A 49 -18.30 -31.37 11.51
CA ILE A 49 -17.16 -32.21 11.96
C ILE A 49 -15.92 -31.35 12.22
N LYS A 50 -15.55 -30.46 11.29
CA LYS A 50 -14.39 -29.56 11.43
C LYS A 50 -14.61 -28.52 12.54
N LEU A 51 -15.84 -28.06 12.71
CA LEU A 51 -16.22 -27.13 13.77
C LEU A 51 -16.04 -27.77 15.16
N HIS A 52 -16.46 -29.02 15.33
CA HIS A 52 -16.20 -29.78 16.56
C HIS A 52 -14.70 -30.04 16.80
N GLU A 53 -13.90 -30.25 15.76
CA GLU A 53 -12.44 -30.31 15.88
C GLU A 53 -11.89 -28.98 16.44
N LEU A 54 -12.37 -27.83 15.93
CA LEU A 54 -11.98 -26.51 16.41
C LEU A 54 -12.34 -26.31 17.90
N PHE A 55 -13.54 -26.70 18.32
CA PHE A 55 -13.97 -26.64 19.72
C PHE A 55 -13.10 -27.52 20.62
N GLY A 56 -12.75 -28.73 20.17
CA GLY A 56 -11.81 -29.60 20.88
C GLY A 56 -10.43 -28.96 21.08
N GLN A 57 -9.91 -28.27 20.05
CA GLN A 57 -8.65 -27.53 20.13
C GLN A 57 -8.74 -26.32 21.08
N GLN A 58 -9.85 -25.58 21.04
CA GLN A 58 -10.12 -24.46 21.95
C GLN A 58 -10.15 -24.94 23.40
N SER A 59 -10.89 -26.01 23.71
CA SER A 59 -10.96 -26.60 25.04
C SER A 59 -9.59 -27.05 25.57
N ALA A 60 -8.78 -27.66 24.70
CA ALA A 60 -7.40 -28.02 25.05
C ALA A 60 -6.52 -26.79 25.32
N LEU A 61 -6.65 -25.72 24.53
CA LEU A 61 -5.92 -24.48 24.73
C LEU A 61 -6.31 -23.79 26.04
N THR A 62 -7.60 -23.80 26.39
CA THR A 62 -8.09 -23.30 27.69
C THR A 62 -7.51 -24.08 28.86
N THR A 63 -7.40 -25.39 28.72
CA THR A 63 -6.75 -26.24 29.73
C THR A 63 -5.26 -25.88 29.91
N LEU A 64 -4.57 -25.53 28.81
CA LEU A 64 -3.16 -25.16 28.82
C LEU A 64 -2.89 -23.72 29.29
N ALA A 65 -3.78 -22.77 28.99
CA ALA A 65 -3.65 -21.37 29.41
C ALA A 65 -3.72 -21.20 30.95
N GLY A 66 -4.19 -22.22 31.67
CA GLY A 66 -3.93 -22.40 33.09
C GLY A 66 -4.75 -21.50 34.02
N LYS A 67 -4.33 -21.42 35.30
CA LYS A 67 -5.01 -20.68 36.37
C LYS A 67 -5.07 -19.17 36.12
N ASP A 68 -4.10 -18.62 35.41
CA ASP A 68 -4.01 -17.18 35.12
C ASP A 68 -5.14 -16.74 34.19
N TYR A 69 -5.47 -17.53 33.16
CA TYR A 69 -6.61 -17.24 32.29
C TYR A 69 -7.93 -17.22 33.09
N THR A 70 -8.15 -18.22 33.96
CA THR A 70 -9.33 -18.29 34.83
C THR A 70 -9.39 -17.13 35.83
N LYS A 71 -8.24 -16.64 36.32
CA LYS A 71 -8.15 -15.47 37.18
C LYS A 71 -8.58 -14.21 36.42
N TYR A 72 -7.95 -13.91 35.29
CA TYR A 72 -8.19 -12.66 34.56
C TYR A 72 -9.52 -12.63 33.81
N THR A 73 -10.14 -13.77 33.50
CA THR A 73 -11.47 -13.78 32.86
C THR A 73 -12.63 -13.58 33.84
N ARG A 74 -12.40 -13.83 35.15
CA ARG A 74 -13.40 -13.81 36.22
C ARG A 74 -13.33 -12.62 37.16
N ASP A 75 -12.26 -11.85 37.08
CA ASP A 75 -11.99 -10.71 37.96
C ASP A 75 -12.44 -9.42 37.27
N GLU A 76 -13.48 -8.76 37.79
CA GLU A 76 -14.05 -7.53 37.22
C GLU A 76 -13.16 -6.30 37.45
N ASP A 77 -12.19 -6.37 38.36
CA ASP A 77 -11.26 -5.27 38.66
C ASP A 77 -10.06 -5.22 37.69
N VAL A 78 -10.03 -6.14 36.71
CA VAL A 78 -8.97 -6.21 35.71
C VAL A 78 -9.23 -5.22 34.57
N PRO A 79 -8.23 -4.44 34.15
CA PRO A 79 -8.35 -3.54 33.00
C PRO A 79 -8.88 -4.21 31.72
N ALA A 80 -9.72 -3.50 30.98
CA ALA A 80 -10.39 -4.02 29.78
C ALA A 80 -9.41 -4.56 28.71
N ASP A 81 -8.22 -3.96 28.58
CA ASP A 81 -7.18 -4.42 27.64
C ASP A 81 -6.66 -5.83 27.99
N ILE A 82 -6.58 -6.17 29.28
CA ILE A 82 -6.14 -7.50 29.72
C ILE A 82 -7.22 -8.52 29.40
N HIS A 83 -8.49 -8.21 29.66
CA HIS A 83 -9.60 -9.09 29.28
C HIS A 83 -9.65 -9.35 27.78
N LEU A 84 -9.53 -8.30 26.97
CA LEU A 84 -9.50 -8.42 25.52
C LEU A 84 -8.31 -9.26 25.04
N LYS A 85 -7.13 -9.09 25.65
CA LYS A 85 -5.97 -9.94 25.36
C LYS A 85 -6.28 -11.42 25.62
N MET A 86 -6.94 -11.74 26.73
CA MET A 86 -7.35 -13.12 27.03
C MET A 86 -8.34 -13.66 25.99
N ILE A 87 -9.33 -12.87 25.59
CA ILE A 87 -10.29 -13.22 24.53
C ILE A 87 -9.62 -13.43 23.17
N THR A 88 -8.53 -12.72 22.86
CA THR A 88 -7.79 -12.99 21.60
C THR A 88 -6.93 -14.25 21.67
N LEU A 89 -6.47 -14.65 22.86
CA LEU A 89 -5.69 -15.87 23.08
C LEU A 89 -6.58 -17.11 22.96
N ILE A 90 -7.72 -17.09 23.64
CA ILE A 90 -8.77 -18.10 23.55
C ILE A 90 -9.96 -17.38 22.96
N PHE A 91 -10.19 -17.57 21.67
CA PHE A 91 -11.28 -16.90 20.97
C PHE A 91 -12.60 -17.69 21.14
N PRO A 92 -13.75 -17.04 21.38
CA PRO A 92 -15.01 -17.70 21.71
C PRO A 92 -15.71 -18.27 20.46
N TYR A 93 -15.11 -19.29 19.83
CA TYR A 93 -15.62 -19.85 18.57
C TYR A 93 -17.01 -20.50 18.72
N GLU A 94 -17.29 -21.14 19.86
CA GLU A 94 -18.57 -21.78 20.16
C GLU A 94 -19.71 -20.76 20.13
N PHE A 95 -19.58 -19.68 20.91
CA PHE A 95 -20.54 -18.58 20.93
C PHE A 95 -20.66 -17.91 19.56
N LEU A 96 -19.54 -17.62 18.89
CA LEU A 96 -19.56 -17.00 17.56
C LEU A 96 -20.29 -17.89 16.55
N SER A 97 -20.08 -19.21 16.57
CA SER A 97 -20.74 -20.11 15.63
C SER A 97 -22.25 -20.13 15.82
N GLU A 98 -22.74 -20.13 17.06
CA GLU A 98 -24.18 -20.10 17.33
C GLU A 98 -24.79 -18.74 16.97
N LEU A 99 -24.07 -17.66 17.24
CA LEU A 99 -24.46 -16.32 16.81
C LEU A 99 -24.60 -16.23 15.28
N LEU A 100 -23.64 -16.78 14.53
CA LEU A 100 -23.66 -16.80 13.06
C LEU A 100 -24.74 -17.74 12.49
N LYS A 101 -25.30 -18.68 13.26
CA LYS A 101 -26.47 -19.47 12.85
C LYS A 101 -27.79 -18.68 13.00
N SER A 102 -27.80 -17.55 13.70
CA SER A 102 -29.00 -16.75 13.90
C SER A 102 -29.35 -15.89 12.69
N ILE A 103 -30.48 -16.19 12.03
CA ILE A 103 -30.99 -15.42 10.90
C ILE A 103 -31.26 -13.95 11.30
N ASP A 104 -31.84 -13.73 12.48
CA ASP A 104 -32.17 -12.39 12.98
C ASP A 104 -30.91 -11.55 13.17
N PHE A 105 -29.87 -12.14 13.77
CA PHE A 105 -28.58 -11.47 13.93
C PHE A 105 -27.96 -11.15 12.57
N LEU A 106 -27.89 -12.11 11.64
CA LEU A 106 -27.30 -11.92 10.32
C LEU A 106 -27.98 -10.81 9.51
N GLN A 107 -29.30 -10.70 9.59
CA GLN A 107 -30.04 -9.63 8.92
C GLN A 107 -29.65 -8.24 9.46
N ILE A 108 -29.61 -8.10 10.79
CA ILE A 108 -29.20 -6.87 11.46
C ILE A 108 -27.75 -6.53 11.11
N PHE A 109 -26.86 -7.50 11.28
CA PHE A 109 -25.43 -7.37 11.04
C PHE A 109 -25.15 -6.96 9.60
N THR A 110 -25.70 -7.68 8.62
CA THR A 110 -25.45 -7.38 7.19
C THR A 110 -25.97 -6.00 6.82
N LYS A 111 -27.11 -5.57 7.35
CA LYS A 111 -27.63 -4.22 7.14
C LYS A 111 -26.69 -3.15 7.72
N ILE A 112 -26.08 -3.40 8.87
CA ILE A 112 -25.10 -2.48 9.48
C ILE A 112 -23.87 -2.37 8.58
N ILE A 113 -23.31 -3.50 8.12
CA ILE A 113 -22.11 -3.53 7.27
C ILE A 113 -22.35 -2.85 5.92
N LEU A 114 -23.46 -3.16 5.23
CA LEU A 114 -23.77 -2.56 3.92
C LEU A 114 -24.01 -1.05 3.99
N ASN A 115 -24.45 -0.53 5.14
CA ASN A 115 -24.69 0.90 5.34
C ASN A 115 -23.57 1.58 6.16
N TYR A 116 -22.46 0.89 6.38
CA TYR A 116 -21.37 1.40 7.19
C TYR A 116 -20.78 2.68 6.60
N LYS A 117 -20.45 3.62 7.49
CA LYS A 117 -19.68 4.82 7.17
C LYS A 117 -18.65 5.04 8.28
N PRO A 118 -17.39 5.40 7.98
CA PRO A 118 -16.36 5.61 9.00
C PRO A 118 -16.77 6.58 10.11
N GLN A 119 -17.52 7.65 9.79
CA GLN A 119 -17.99 8.64 10.77
C GLN A 119 -19.01 8.09 11.77
N LYS A 120 -19.57 6.91 11.51
CA LYS A 120 -20.56 6.24 12.37
C LYS A 120 -19.99 4.96 12.98
N HIS A 121 -18.67 4.83 13.06
CA HIS A 121 -18.00 3.61 13.55
C HIS A 121 -18.51 3.17 14.92
N VAL A 122 -18.44 4.06 15.92
CA VAL A 122 -18.92 3.79 17.30
C VAL A 122 -20.38 3.33 17.32
N ASN A 123 -21.24 3.94 16.51
CA ASN A 123 -22.65 3.55 16.41
C ASN A 123 -22.84 2.17 15.78
N ALA A 124 -22.00 1.81 14.80
CA ALA A 124 -22.03 0.48 14.19
C ALA A 124 -21.63 -0.60 15.21
N ILE A 125 -20.54 -0.38 15.94
CA ILE A 125 -20.05 -1.25 17.02
C ILE A 125 -21.14 -1.43 18.08
N LYS A 126 -21.68 -0.32 18.60
CA LYS A 126 -22.75 -0.33 19.61
C LYS A 126 -24.00 -1.07 19.13
N SER A 127 -24.36 -0.95 17.86
CA SER A 127 -25.52 -1.63 17.29
C SER A 127 -25.30 -3.15 17.21
N VAL A 128 -24.12 -3.59 16.76
CA VAL A 128 -23.77 -5.02 16.72
C VAL A 128 -23.64 -5.58 18.14
N PHE A 129 -22.98 -4.87 19.04
CA PHE A 129 -22.88 -5.21 20.46
C PHE A 129 -24.27 -5.45 21.09
N ASN A 130 -25.22 -4.54 20.89
CA ASN A 130 -26.58 -4.70 21.41
C ASN A 130 -27.32 -5.90 20.80
N ALA A 131 -27.05 -6.20 19.51
CA ALA A 131 -27.61 -7.38 18.86
C ALA A 131 -27.03 -8.68 19.45
N ILE A 132 -25.71 -8.71 19.71
CA ILE A 132 -25.04 -9.83 20.39
C ILE A 132 -25.59 -10.01 21.81
N LYS A 133 -25.71 -8.92 22.57
CA LYS A 133 -26.26 -8.94 23.93
C LYS A 133 -27.70 -9.46 23.95
N LYS A 134 -28.55 -9.04 23.00
CA LYS A 134 -29.92 -9.55 22.85
C LYS A 134 -29.93 -11.03 22.49
N PHE A 135 -29.06 -11.47 21.58
CA PHE A 135 -28.91 -12.89 21.25
C PHE A 135 -28.52 -13.70 22.51
N GLY A 136 -27.54 -13.21 23.27
CA GLY A 136 -27.13 -13.81 24.52
C GLY A 136 -28.25 -13.88 25.57
N ALA A 137 -29.04 -12.82 25.76
CA ALA A 137 -30.14 -12.86 26.72
C ALA A 137 -31.23 -13.88 26.36
N ASN A 138 -31.41 -14.16 25.07
CA ASN A 138 -32.46 -15.05 24.57
C ASN A 138 -32.04 -16.53 24.46
N ASN A 139 -30.74 -16.82 24.50
CA ASN A 139 -30.20 -18.17 24.38
C ASN A 139 -29.42 -18.46 25.65
N ASP A 140 -29.65 -19.58 26.32
CA ASP A 140 -29.04 -19.89 27.62
C ASP A 140 -27.51 -20.03 27.52
N ILE A 141 -26.79 -18.89 27.57
CA ILE A 141 -25.35 -18.75 27.30
C ILE A 141 -24.53 -19.64 28.25
N SER A 142 -25.08 -19.90 29.45
CA SER A 142 -24.47 -20.70 30.49
C SER A 142 -24.10 -22.12 30.01
N ASN A 143 -24.85 -22.66 29.04
CA ASN A 143 -24.57 -23.97 28.44
C ASN A 143 -23.59 -23.91 27.26
N ILE A 144 -23.41 -22.74 26.64
CA ILE A 144 -22.63 -22.55 25.39
C ILE A 144 -21.23 -21.99 25.68
N ASN A 145 -21.05 -21.28 26.79
CA ASN A 145 -19.84 -20.51 27.08
C ASN A 145 -19.22 -20.93 28.41
N GLN A 146 -18.61 -22.12 28.44
CA GLN A 146 -17.97 -22.65 29.66
C GLN A 146 -16.74 -21.84 30.10
N PHE A 147 -16.20 -20.98 29.23
CA PHE A 147 -14.85 -20.43 29.36
C PHE A 147 -14.77 -18.90 29.53
N PHE A 148 -15.89 -18.17 29.47
CA PHE A 148 -15.91 -16.71 29.62
C PHE A 148 -16.95 -16.28 30.64
N THR A 149 -16.53 -15.43 31.57
CA THR A 149 -17.40 -14.83 32.60
C THR A 149 -17.63 -13.34 32.39
N ALA A 150 -16.68 -12.64 31.74
CA ALA A 150 -16.81 -11.24 31.33
C ALA A 150 -17.62 -11.09 30.02
N ASN A 151 -18.94 -11.29 30.11
CA ASN A 151 -19.82 -11.30 28.92
C ASN A 151 -19.79 -9.99 28.13
N GLU A 152 -19.82 -8.83 28.80
CA GLU A 152 -19.85 -7.53 28.13
C GLU A 152 -18.56 -7.28 27.33
N ILE A 153 -17.38 -7.63 27.87
CA ILE A 153 -16.10 -7.47 27.17
C ILE A 153 -16.00 -8.42 25.99
N MET A 154 -16.47 -9.67 26.16
CA MET A 154 -16.55 -10.62 25.05
C MET A 154 -17.48 -10.12 23.94
N PHE A 155 -18.65 -9.57 24.28
CA PHE A 155 -19.58 -9.01 23.30
C PHE A 155 -18.97 -7.82 22.56
N PHE A 156 -18.22 -6.96 23.25
CA PHE A 156 -17.49 -5.87 22.62
C PHE A 156 -16.43 -6.41 21.65
N ALA A 157 -15.58 -7.35 22.09
CA ALA A 157 -14.53 -7.94 21.26
C ALA A 157 -15.10 -8.55 19.96
N LEU A 158 -16.21 -9.26 20.08
CA LEU A 158 -16.92 -9.85 18.94
C LEU A 158 -17.52 -8.77 18.03
N ALA A 159 -18.16 -7.74 18.60
CA ALA A 159 -18.72 -6.64 17.82
C ALA A 159 -17.63 -5.89 17.04
N GLU A 160 -16.51 -5.57 17.69
CA GLU A 160 -15.36 -4.93 17.05
C GLU A 160 -14.79 -5.80 15.94
N HIS A 161 -14.50 -7.06 16.23
CA HIS A 161 -13.95 -7.99 15.24
C HIS A 161 -14.86 -8.16 14.03
N LEU A 162 -16.16 -8.39 14.25
CA LEU A 162 -17.13 -8.60 13.17
C LEU A 162 -17.32 -7.34 12.32
N VAL A 163 -17.45 -6.16 12.93
CA VAL A 163 -17.59 -4.91 12.16
C VAL A 163 -16.32 -4.63 11.35
N THR A 164 -15.16 -4.75 11.99
CA THR A 164 -13.89 -4.30 11.40
C THR A 164 -13.41 -5.22 10.27
N ILE A 165 -13.65 -6.54 10.32
CA ILE A 165 -13.31 -7.45 9.21
C ILE A 165 -13.88 -6.98 7.87
N PHE A 166 -15.13 -6.51 7.85
CA PHE A 166 -15.80 -6.10 6.60
C PHE A 166 -15.59 -4.63 6.27
N THR A 167 -15.14 -3.81 7.23
CA THR A 167 -15.09 -2.35 7.09
C THR A 167 -13.67 -1.77 7.13
N HIS A 168 -12.65 -2.60 7.43
CA HIS A 168 -11.25 -2.22 7.59
C HIS A 168 -10.73 -1.37 6.42
N LYS A 169 -10.99 -1.79 5.17
CA LYS A 169 -10.58 -1.03 3.98
C LYS A 169 -11.14 0.39 3.98
N GLN A 170 -12.41 0.58 4.36
CA GLN A 170 -13.02 1.91 4.45
C GLN A 170 -12.47 2.72 5.61
N MET A 171 -12.10 2.07 6.72
CA MET A 171 -11.53 2.70 7.91
C MET A 171 -10.12 3.23 7.62
N ILE A 172 -9.21 2.36 7.15
CA ILE A 172 -7.83 2.74 6.78
C ILE A 172 -7.84 3.80 5.68
N ASN A 173 -8.74 3.69 4.69
CA ASN A 173 -8.81 4.65 3.59
C ASN A 173 -9.33 6.04 4.01
N SER A 174 -9.88 6.19 5.22
CA SER A 174 -10.47 7.46 5.65
C SER A 174 -9.46 8.60 5.81
N ASN A 175 -8.18 8.28 6.04
CA ASN A 175 -7.07 9.22 6.14
C ASN A 175 -5.86 8.73 5.31
N TRP A 176 -6.11 8.02 4.21
CA TRP A 176 -5.06 7.38 3.44
C TRP A 176 -4.32 8.39 2.56
N ASP A 177 -3.06 8.64 2.90
CA ASP A 177 -2.10 9.32 2.05
C ASP A 177 -1.11 8.28 1.49
N PRO A 178 -1.26 7.86 0.21
CA PRO A 178 -0.38 6.89 -0.40
C PRO A 178 1.08 7.33 -0.40
N LEU A 179 1.36 8.61 -0.66
CA LEU A 179 2.71 9.12 -0.80
C LEU A 179 3.42 9.19 0.55
N ARG A 180 2.72 9.68 1.58
CA ARG A 180 3.23 9.68 2.96
C ARG A 180 3.55 8.26 3.45
N ASN A 181 2.66 7.30 3.18
CA ASN A 181 2.88 5.89 3.51
C ASN A 181 4.14 5.35 2.82
N PHE A 182 4.28 5.56 1.51
CA PHE A 182 5.46 5.15 0.75
C PHE A 182 6.75 5.79 1.27
N SER A 183 6.73 7.11 1.47
CA SER A 183 7.86 7.89 1.98
C SER A 183 8.34 7.41 3.35
N THR A 184 7.41 7.11 4.25
CA THR A 184 7.73 6.58 5.58
C THR A 184 8.37 5.20 5.51
N VAL A 185 7.92 4.35 4.59
CA VAL A 185 8.46 3.00 4.39
C VAL A 185 9.87 3.05 3.81
N GLU A 186 10.13 3.93 2.84
CA GLU A 186 11.47 4.12 2.29
C GLU A 186 12.43 4.68 3.35
N LYS A 187 11.99 5.64 4.17
CA LYS A 187 12.76 6.09 5.34
C LYS A 187 13.03 4.97 6.32
N SER A 188 12.04 4.12 6.59
CA SER A 188 12.18 2.94 7.44
C SER A 188 13.24 1.97 6.89
N ARG A 189 13.26 1.76 5.56
CA ARG A 189 14.28 0.96 4.87
C ARG A 189 15.68 1.54 5.03
N LEU A 190 15.85 2.84 4.76
CA LEU A 190 17.10 3.56 4.95
C LEU A 190 17.62 3.48 6.39
N ILE A 191 16.74 3.71 7.37
CA ILE A 191 17.08 3.58 8.79
C ILE A 191 17.52 2.15 9.12
N ALA A 192 16.80 1.12 8.63
CA ALA A 192 17.10 -0.25 8.97
C ALA A 192 18.42 -0.76 8.34
N GLU A 193 18.75 -0.34 7.12
CA GLU A 193 19.86 -0.89 6.33
C GLU A 193 21.14 -0.04 6.38
N GLU A 194 21.03 1.28 6.25
CA GLU A 194 22.18 2.16 6.04
C GLU A 194 22.43 3.10 7.25
N GLU A 195 21.39 3.44 8.02
CA GLU A 195 21.48 4.49 9.04
C GLU A 195 21.03 4.09 10.45
N PHE A 196 20.95 2.81 10.81
CA PHE A 196 20.50 2.44 12.16
C PHE A 196 21.47 2.92 13.25
N LYS A 197 22.75 3.09 12.89
CA LYS A 197 23.76 3.73 13.75
C LYS A 197 23.44 5.19 14.04
N ALA A 198 22.73 5.87 13.15
CA ALA A 198 22.28 7.24 13.35
C ALA A 198 21.14 7.35 14.37
N LEU A 199 20.54 6.24 14.82
CA LEU A 199 19.52 6.25 15.89
C LEU A 199 20.12 6.48 17.28
N ASN A 200 21.45 6.60 17.40
CA ASN A 200 22.16 6.75 18.69
C ASN A 200 21.75 5.68 19.71
N LEU A 201 21.57 4.44 19.24
CA LEU A 201 21.21 3.31 20.10
C LEU A 201 22.21 3.20 21.25
N ASN A 202 21.72 2.90 22.45
CA ASN A 202 22.59 2.66 23.60
C ASN A 202 23.61 1.55 23.28
N GLN A 203 24.89 1.91 23.19
CA GLN A 203 25.94 1.01 22.71
C GLN A 203 26.09 -0.24 23.60
N LYS A 204 25.97 -0.10 24.92
CA LYS A 204 26.05 -1.23 25.86
C LYS A 204 24.96 -2.27 25.59
N LEU A 205 23.74 -1.81 25.31
CA LEU A 205 22.61 -2.68 24.96
C LEU A 205 22.77 -3.26 23.55
N LEU A 206 23.25 -2.47 22.60
CA LEU A 206 23.50 -2.92 21.23
C LEU A 206 24.55 -4.05 21.19
N ASP A 207 25.68 -3.87 21.86
CA ASP A 207 26.74 -4.87 21.97
C ASP A 207 26.21 -6.17 22.58
N HIS A 208 25.36 -6.05 23.62
CA HIS A 208 24.70 -7.19 24.22
C HIS A 208 23.78 -7.94 23.24
N LEU A 209 22.92 -7.21 22.52
CA LEU A 209 21.99 -7.79 21.55
C LEU A 209 22.72 -8.43 20.36
N GLN A 210 23.85 -7.86 19.94
CA GLN A 210 24.67 -8.41 18.86
C GLN A 210 25.45 -9.67 19.31
N SER A 211 25.93 -9.71 20.55
CA SER A 211 26.63 -10.88 21.10
C SER A 211 25.77 -12.16 21.19
N HIS A 212 24.43 -12.01 21.20
CA HIS A 212 23.52 -13.15 21.13
C HIS A 212 23.58 -13.89 19.79
N HIS A 213 23.98 -13.22 18.71
CA HIS A 213 24.14 -13.86 17.41
C HIS A 213 25.22 -14.94 17.45
N ASP A 214 26.35 -14.65 18.10
CA ASP A 214 27.46 -15.60 18.27
C ASP A 214 27.05 -16.82 19.11
N ILE A 215 26.15 -16.62 20.07
CA ILE A 215 25.61 -17.70 20.91
C ILE A 215 24.63 -18.56 20.10
N ILE A 216 23.73 -17.95 19.32
CA ILE A 216 22.78 -18.67 18.48
C ILE A 216 23.50 -19.46 17.37
N GLU A 217 24.52 -18.89 16.73
CA GLU A 217 25.35 -19.61 15.75
C GLU A 217 26.09 -20.79 16.39
N LYS A 218 26.62 -20.64 17.62
CA LYS A 218 27.23 -21.75 18.37
C LYS A 218 26.22 -22.81 18.80
N LEU A 219 24.94 -22.46 18.98
CA LEU A 219 23.84 -23.37 19.33
C LEU A 219 23.20 -24.05 18.10
N LYS A 220 23.49 -23.62 16.87
CA LYS A 220 23.10 -24.30 15.62
C LYS A 220 23.89 -25.60 15.37
N ASN A 221 24.09 -26.43 16.42
CA ASN A 221 24.26 -27.86 16.20
C ASN A 221 22.89 -28.41 15.78
N PRO A 222 22.79 -29.15 14.66
CA PRO A 222 21.51 -29.56 14.11
C PRO A 222 20.87 -30.59 15.06
N LEU A 223 19.90 -30.16 15.86
CA LEU A 223 18.87 -31.08 16.34
C LEU A 223 18.22 -31.69 15.09
N PRO A 224 18.09 -33.03 15.00
CA PRO A 224 17.56 -33.67 13.81
C PRO A 224 16.16 -33.13 13.55
N SER A 225 16.01 -32.49 12.39
CA SER A 225 14.83 -31.81 11.84
C SER A 225 13.69 -32.78 11.50
N LYS A 226 13.48 -33.84 12.29
CA LYS A 226 12.43 -34.82 12.07
C LYS A 226 11.08 -34.44 12.66
N SER A 227 10.99 -33.42 13.53
CA SER A 227 9.72 -33.03 14.18
C SER A 227 9.04 -31.78 13.60
N LEU A 228 9.71 -31.00 12.74
CA LEU A 228 9.12 -29.81 12.10
C LEU A 228 8.49 -30.09 10.73
N ASN A 229 8.85 -31.21 10.09
CA ASN A 229 8.26 -31.64 8.82
C ASN A 229 6.82 -32.20 8.95
N GLU A 230 6.25 -32.24 10.16
CA GLU A 230 4.85 -32.60 10.37
C GLU A 230 3.88 -31.40 10.26
N LEU A 231 4.41 -30.17 10.18
CA LEU A 231 3.62 -29.01 9.76
C LEU A 231 3.53 -29.05 8.22
N ARG A 232 2.45 -29.64 7.71
CA ARG A 232 2.10 -29.60 6.27
C ARG A 232 2.31 -28.19 5.72
N GLU A 233 2.90 -28.08 4.53
CA GLU A 233 2.88 -26.87 3.72
C GLU A 233 1.45 -26.33 3.66
N ILE A 234 1.20 -25.27 4.41
CA ILE A 234 -0.07 -24.54 4.36
C ILE A 234 -0.01 -23.73 3.08
N CYS A 235 -0.78 -24.17 2.08
CA CYS A 235 -1.19 -23.48 0.86
C CYS A 235 -0.23 -22.42 0.28
N GLU A 236 0.24 -22.69 -0.94
CA GLU A 236 1.02 -21.83 -1.85
C GLU A 236 0.36 -20.48 -2.25
N THR A 237 -0.67 -20.03 -1.54
CA THR A 237 -1.11 -18.64 -1.63
C THR A 237 -0.31 -17.84 -0.62
N LYS A 238 0.94 -17.52 -0.99
CA LYS A 238 1.65 -16.41 -0.36
C LYS A 238 0.70 -15.22 -0.43
N PRO A 239 0.21 -14.65 0.69
CA PRO A 239 -0.30 -13.29 0.61
C PRO A 239 0.82 -12.47 -0.03
N GLU A 240 0.50 -11.55 -0.93
CA GLU A 240 1.47 -10.60 -1.51
C GLU A 240 1.95 -9.62 -0.42
N LEU A 241 2.46 -10.15 0.68
CA LEU A 241 3.23 -9.43 1.67
C LEU A 241 4.62 -9.31 1.09
N GLU A 242 5.05 -8.07 0.84
CA GLU A 242 6.38 -7.71 0.33
C GLU A 242 7.47 -7.91 1.42
N PHE A 243 7.34 -8.94 2.26
CA PHE A 243 8.37 -9.28 3.24
C PHE A 243 9.24 -10.39 2.66
N ASP A 244 10.52 -10.10 2.45
CA ASP A 244 11.48 -11.14 2.16
C ASP A 244 11.74 -11.94 3.46
N GLU A 245 11.35 -13.22 3.47
CA GLU A 245 11.55 -14.12 4.61
C GLU A 245 13.04 -14.33 4.92
N ASN A 246 13.93 -14.05 3.96
CA ASN A 246 15.38 -14.14 4.10
C ASN A 246 16.04 -12.78 4.39
N GLU A 247 15.25 -11.74 4.63
CA GLU A 247 15.77 -10.41 4.90
C GLU A 247 16.63 -10.39 6.16
N LYS A 248 17.90 -9.99 6.00
CA LYS A 248 18.84 -9.91 7.11
C LYS A 248 18.50 -8.71 7.99
N ILE A 249 18.24 -8.97 9.27
CA ILE A 249 18.07 -7.92 10.29
C ILE A 249 19.41 -7.67 10.97
N GLU A 250 19.85 -6.42 10.99
CA GLU A 250 21.13 -5.99 11.57
C GLU A 250 21.27 -6.31 13.08
N ILE A 251 20.15 -6.39 13.81
CA ILE A 251 20.10 -6.85 15.21
C ILE A 251 19.27 -8.14 15.30
N PRO A 252 19.89 -9.33 15.13
CA PRO A 252 19.18 -10.61 15.07
C PRO A 252 18.34 -10.92 16.32
N ALA A 253 18.78 -10.47 17.50
CA ALA A 253 18.04 -10.65 18.75
C ALA A 253 16.65 -10.00 18.72
N LEU A 254 16.44 -8.98 17.88
CA LEU A 254 15.15 -8.28 17.73
C LEU A 254 14.28 -8.87 16.61
N HIS A 255 14.70 -9.94 15.94
CA HIS A 255 13.97 -10.51 14.81
C HIS A 255 12.52 -10.88 15.15
N HIS A 256 12.29 -11.44 16.34
CA HIS A 256 10.94 -11.78 16.78
C HIS A 256 10.05 -10.54 17.04
N VAL A 257 10.64 -9.42 17.49
CA VAL A 257 9.94 -8.13 17.65
C VAL A 257 9.52 -7.62 16.28
N VAL A 258 10.44 -7.66 15.31
CA VAL A 258 10.18 -7.24 13.93
C VAL A 258 9.08 -8.09 13.29
N LEU A 259 9.10 -9.41 13.46
CA LEU A 259 8.04 -10.30 12.98
C LEU A 259 6.69 -10.03 13.63
N GLU A 260 6.65 -9.66 14.92
CA GLU A 260 5.39 -9.27 15.58
C GLU A 260 4.86 -7.96 14.96
N LEU A 261 5.70 -6.94 14.78
CA LEU A 261 5.30 -5.67 14.15
C LEU A 261 4.83 -5.84 12.70
N ARG A 262 5.38 -6.80 11.95
CA ARG A 262 4.90 -7.15 10.60
C ARG A 262 3.47 -7.70 10.57
N LYS A 263 2.88 -8.06 11.72
CA LYS A 263 1.46 -8.45 11.82
C LYS A 263 0.51 -7.27 11.88
N MET A 264 0.98 -6.03 12.08
CA MET A 264 0.11 -4.85 12.15
C MET A 264 -0.80 -4.72 10.92
N PRO A 265 -0.31 -4.88 9.66
CA PRO A 265 -1.16 -4.92 8.45
C PRO A 265 -2.18 -6.02 8.35
N LEU A 266 -2.06 -7.04 9.18
CA LEU A 266 -3.00 -8.15 9.20
C LEU A 266 -4.12 -7.92 10.22
N GLN A 267 -3.99 -6.91 11.09
CA GLN A 267 -4.99 -6.61 12.10
C GLN A 267 -6.11 -5.76 11.50
N CYS A 268 -7.32 -6.34 11.45
CA CYS A 268 -8.48 -5.63 10.94
C CYS A 268 -9.06 -4.62 11.95
N SER A 269 -8.88 -4.87 13.25
CA SER A 269 -9.46 -4.06 14.33
C SER A 269 -8.42 -3.18 15.07
N PRO A 270 -8.83 -2.02 15.61
CA PRO A 270 -7.97 -1.16 16.41
C PRO A 270 -7.37 -1.89 17.62
N SER A 271 -8.20 -2.59 18.39
CA SER A 271 -7.73 -3.36 19.55
C SER A 271 -6.74 -4.45 19.14
N GLY A 272 -6.99 -5.14 18.02
CA GLY A 272 -6.08 -6.14 17.44
C GLY A 272 -4.69 -5.58 17.15
N LEU A 273 -4.61 -4.40 16.53
CA LEU A 273 -3.36 -3.72 16.25
C LEU A 273 -2.62 -3.33 17.54
N LEU A 274 -3.36 -2.83 18.54
CA LEU A 274 -2.79 -2.48 19.85
C LEU A 274 -2.28 -3.71 20.62
N PHE A 275 -2.89 -4.89 20.42
CA PHE A 275 -2.34 -6.15 20.95
C PHE A 275 -1.01 -6.50 20.31
N THR A 276 -0.93 -6.45 18.98
CA THR A 276 0.33 -6.67 18.26
C THR A 276 1.42 -5.72 18.76
N LEU A 277 1.09 -4.43 18.91
CA LEU A 277 2.01 -3.43 19.41
C LEU A 277 2.43 -3.69 20.87
N SER A 278 1.47 -4.03 21.74
CA SER A 278 1.75 -4.39 23.13
C SER A 278 2.67 -5.61 23.24
N ASN A 279 2.44 -6.64 22.42
CA ASN A 279 3.28 -7.84 22.40
C ASN A 279 4.69 -7.51 21.93
N ALA A 280 4.82 -6.75 20.84
CA ALA A 280 6.11 -6.33 20.32
C ALA A 280 6.92 -5.53 21.37
N LEU A 281 6.28 -4.59 22.07
CA LEU A 281 6.94 -3.82 23.12
C LEU A 281 7.31 -4.65 24.36
N THR A 282 6.48 -5.63 24.75
CA THR A 282 6.85 -6.58 25.81
C THR A 282 8.05 -7.42 25.40
N MET A 283 8.04 -7.96 24.19
CA MET A 283 9.17 -8.73 23.65
C MET A 283 10.45 -7.89 23.57
N LEU A 284 10.33 -6.65 23.10
CA LEU A 284 11.44 -5.71 23.05
C LEU A 284 11.99 -5.42 24.44
N THR A 285 11.13 -5.09 25.41
CA THR A 285 11.53 -4.82 26.80
C THR A 285 12.30 -6.00 27.38
N ASN A 286 11.81 -7.23 27.14
CA ASN A 286 12.48 -8.45 27.58
C ASN A 286 13.84 -8.64 26.89
N ALA A 287 13.95 -8.31 25.60
CA ALA A 287 15.20 -8.41 24.84
C ALA A 287 16.26 -7.42 25.32
N VAL A 288 15.86 -6.20 25.72
CA VAL A 288 16.80 -5.16 26.17
C VAL A 288 17.12 -5.22 27.67
N SER A 289 16.31 -5.92 28.47
CA SER A 289 16.52 -6.04 29.93
C SER A 289 17.66 -7.01 30.24
N ILE A 290 18.85 -6.48 30.53
CA ILE A 290 20.04 -7.27 30.89
C ILE A 290 19.98 -7.62 32.38
N GLY A 291 20.03 -8.91 32.72
CA GLY A 291 20.17 -9.35 34.12
C GLY A 291 19.01 -8.98 35.05
N GLY A 292 17.85 -8.60 34.49
CA GLY A 292 16.68 -8.15 35.26
C GLY A 292 16.71 -6.66 35.65
N GLU A 293 17.69 -5.88 35.18
CA GLU A 293 17.70 -4.43 35.36
C GLU A 293 16.62 -3.76 34.48
N MET A 294 15.87 -2.84 35.07
CA MET A 294 14.89 -2.05 34.31
C MET A 294 15.61 -1.10 33.36
N VAL A 295 15.22 -1.14 32.09
CA VAL A 295 15.68 -0.22 31.05
C VAL A 295 14.78 1.01 31.02
N GLY A 296 15.36 2.18 30.83
CA GLY A 296 14.61 3.44 30.75
C GLY A 296 13.73 3.51 29.49
N ALA A 297 12.74 4.41 29.54
CA ALA A 297 11.80 4.61 28.45
C ALA A 297 12.50 5.13 27.17
N ASP A 298 13.54 5.95 27.32
CA ASP A 298 14.29 6.52 26.20
C ASP A 298 15.06 5.44 25.42
N GLU A 299 15.70 4.50 26.12
CA GLU A 299 16.38 3.38 25.48
C GLU A 299 15.38 2.45 24.79
N ILE A 300 14.25 2.13 25.44
CA ILE A 300 13.20 1.31 24.82
C ILE A 300 12.67 1.98 23.55
N PHE A 301 12.46 3.29 23.57
CA PHE A 301 11.97 4.04 22.43
C PHE A 301 12.93 3.97 21.23
N GLN A 302 14.23 4.12 21.45
CA GLN A 302 15.25 4.01 20.39
C GLN A 302 15.19 2.65 19.67
N PHE A 303 15.16 1.55 20.44
CA PHE A 303 15.06 0.21 19.87
C PHE A 303 13.68 -0.11 19.29
N PHE A 304 12.63 0.56 19.78
CA PHE A 304 11.29 0.46 19.21
C PHE A 304 11.25 1.10 17.82
N VAL A 305 11.79 2.31 17.66
CA VAL A 305 11.92 2.99 16.36
C VAL A 305 12.73 2.15 15.38
N TYR A 306 13.85 1.56 15.82
CA TYR A 306 14.63 0.64 14.98
C TYR A 306 13.79 -0.56 14.54
N SER A 307 13.13 -1.24 15.48
CA SER A 307 12.37 -2.46 15.20
C SER A 307 11.17 -2.18 14.29
N LEU A 308 10.52 -1.03 14.45
CA LEU A 308 9.44 -0.55 13.58
C LEU A 308 9.95 -0.24 12.17
N SER A 309 11.14 0.37 12.06
CA SER A 309 11.79 0.65 10.79
C SER A 309 12.18 -0.64 10.05
N ALA A 310 12.77 -1.60 10.77
CA ALA A 310 13.13 -2.93 10.25
C ALA A 310 11.90 -3.78 9.87
N ALA A 311 10.75 -3.51 10.48
CA ALA A 311 9.49 -4.15 10.11
C ALA A 311 8.94 -3.65 8.76
N LYS A 312 9.35 -2.46 8.30
CA LYS A 312 9.00 -1.90 6.97
C LYS A 312 7.49 -1.95 6.70
N VAL A 313 6.70 -1.57 7.70
CA VAL A 313 5.24 -1.64 7.65
C VAL A 313 4.70 -0.68 6.57
N TRP A 314 4.20 -1.23 5.46
CA TRP A 314 3.90 -0.51 4.20
C TRP A 314 2.89 0.66 4.31
N CYS A 315 2.14 0.74 5.40
CA CYS A 315 1.09 1.73 5.63
C CYS A 315 1.12 2.31 7.06
N LEU A 316 2.33 2.39 7.63
CA LEU A 316 2.52 2.74 9.04
C LEU A 316 1.82 4.07 9.47
N PRO A 317 1.93 5.19 8.73
CA PRO A 317 1.19 6.41 9.07
C PRO A 317 -0.33 6.21 9.09
N ALA A 318 -0.88 5.54 8.07
CA ALA A 318 -2.32 5.27 8.01
C ALA A 318 -2.79 4.35 9.15
N MET A 319 -1.93 3.44 9.62
CA MET A 319 -2.21 2.60 10.79
C MET A 319 -2.28 3.37 12.07
N ALA A 320 -1.31 4.27 12.30
CA ALA A 320 -1.27 5.11 13.48
C ALA A 320 -2.57 5.94 13.59
N LEU A 321 -2.99 6.56 12.48
CA LEU A 321 -4.27 7.26 12.38
C LEU A 321 -5.50 6.35 12.52
N PHE A 322 -5.41 5.11 12.04
CA PHE A 322 -6.49 4.14 12.16
C PHE A 322 -6.77 3.77 13.61
N VAL A 323 -5.74 3.47 14.41
CA VAL A 323 -5.95 3.18 15.83
C VAL A 323 -6.40 4.41 16.60
N GLU A 324 -5.79 5.57 16.37
CA GLU A 324 -6.17 6.82 17.04
C GLU A 324 -7.64 7.19 16.81
N LYS A 325 -8.15 7.00 15.59
CA LYS A 325 -9.50 7.44 15.21
C LYS A 325 -10.61 6.46 15.59
N PHE A 326 -10.31 5.17 15.66
CA PHE A 326 -11.34 4.12 15.74
C PHE A 326 -11.27 3.25 16.99
N VAL A 327 -10.23 3.40 17.83
CA VAL A 327 -10.21 2.76 19.16
C VAL A 327 -11.39 3.26 20.00
N ASP A 328 -11.92 2.37 20.84
CA ASP A 328 -13.00 2.72 21.77
C ASP A 328 -12.46 3.60 22.91
N ASP A 329 -13.22 4.63 23.28
CA ASP A 329 -12.83 5.62 24.29
C ASP A 329 -12.49 4.95 25.64
N ALA A 330 -13.20 3.88 26.02
CA ALA A 330 -12.94 3.18 27.28
C ALA A 330 -11.56 2.50 27.30
N LEU A 331 -11.02 2.14 26.13
CA LEU A 331 -9.69 1.56 26.03
C LEU A 331 -8.58 2.60 26.15
N LEU A 332 -8.88 3.89 25.91
CA LEU A 332 -7.91 4.98 26.08
C LEU A 332 -7.57 5.23 27.55
N GLU A 333 -8.40 4.78 28.49
CA GLU A 333 -8.09 4.83 29.93
C GLU A 333 -7.07 3.76 30.37
N THR A 334 -6.70 2.85 29.47
CA THR A 334 -5.73 1.77 29.72
C THR A 334 -4.33 2.13 29.20
N LYS A 335 -3.39 1.16 29.26
CA LYS A 335 -2.06 1.31 28.64
C LYS A 335 -2.12 1.59 27.14
N PHE A 336 -3.24 1.36 26.47
CA PHE A 336 -3.38 1.58 25.03
C PHE A 336 -3.17 3.03 24.62
N GLN A 337 -3.55 4.02 25.43
CA GLN A 337 -3.25 5.42 25.15
C GLN A 337 -1.73 5.66 25.09
N TYR A 338 -0.97 5.04 25.99
CA TYR A 338 0.48 5.10 25.97
C TYR A 338 1.05 4.45 24.70
N LEU A 339 0.50 3.30 24.28
CA LEU A 339 0.93 2.62 23.05
C LEU A 339 0.65 3.46 21.80
N ILE A 340 -0.52 4.10 21.71
CA ILE A 340 -0.88 5.00 20.61
C ILE A 340 0.08 6.19 20.57
N THR A 341 0.36 6.79 21.73
CA THR A 341 1.31 7.90 21.86
C THR A 341 2.71 7.49 21.39
N GLN A 342 3.20 6.33 21.84
CA GLN A 342 4.50 5.77 21.43
C GLN A 342 4.58 5.51 19.93
N LEU A 343 3.52 4.94 19.34
CA LEU A 343 3.43 4.71 17.90
C LEU A 343 3.48 6.03 17.12
N ASN A 344 2.69 7.02 17.53
CA ASN A 344 2.66 8.34 16.90
C ASN A 344 4.02 9.04 16.99
N CYS A 345 4.65 9.06 18.17
CA CYS A 345 5.99 9.62 18.33
C CYS A 345 7.03 8.89 17.48
N ALA A 346 6.95 7.56 17.35
CA ALA A 346 7.87 6.80 16.50
C ALA A 346 7.67 7.12 15.01
N VAL A 347 6.42 7.26 14.55
CA VAL A 347 6.11 7.69 13.18
C VAL A 347 6.64 9.08 12.90
N GLU A 348 6.36 10.05 13.78
CA GLU A 348 6.86 11.42 13.65
C GLU A 348 8.39 11.47 13.67
N PHE A 349 9.04 10.65 14.50
CA PHE A 349 10.49 10.55 14.54
C PHE A 349 11.07 10.04 13.22
N ILE A 350 10.49 8.98 12.64
CA ILE A 350 10.91 8.43 11.35
C ILE A 350 10.70 9.46 10.25
N GLU A 351 9.53 10.11 10.21
CA GLU A 351 9.19 11.12 9.20
C GLU A 351 10.07 12.36 9.30
N GLY A 352 10.38 12.83 10.51
CA GLY A 352 11.21 14.01 10.76
C GLY A 352 12.71 13.78 10.56
N ARG A 353 13.17 12.52 10.40
CA ARG A 353 14.59 12.21 10.30
C ARG A 353 15.17 12.68 8.96
N LYS A 354 16.26 13.43 9.04
CA LYS A 354 17.11 13.74 7.89
C LYS A 354 18.07 12.58 7.71
N LEU A 355 17.85 11.79 6.66
CA LEU A 355 18.68 10.65 6.32
C LEU A 355 19.64 11.03 5.21
N SER A 356 20.86 10.52 5.25
CA SER A 356 21.75 10.56 4.10
C SER A 356 21.22 9.61 3.03
N ILE A 357 21.23 10.09 1.79
CA ILE A 357 20.86 9.30 0.62
C ILE A 357 21.99 9.35 -0.39
N LYS A 358 22.06 8.31 -1.22
CA LYS A 358 22.96 8.33 -2.37
C LYS A 358 22.64 9.56 -3.24
N PRO A 359 23.66 10.27 -3.77
CA PRO A 359 23.48 11.52 -4.50
C PRO A 359 22.96 11.29 -5.93
N PHE A 360 21.96 10.43 -6.06
CA PHE A 360 21.34 10.03 -7.31
C PHE A 360 19.89 10.46 -7.31
N ILE A 361 19.37 10.73 -8.50
CA ILE A 361 17.95 10.92 -8.74
C ILE A 361 17.42 9.80 -9.63
N ILE A 362 16.16 9.44 -9.41
CA ILE A 362 15.50 8.34 -10.10
C ILE A 362 14.51 8.89 -11.12
N LEU A 363 14.74 8.60 -12.42
CA LEU A 363 13.94 9.14 -13.52
C LEU A 363 13.54 8.05 -14.54
N PRO A 364 12.40 8.19 -15.24
CA PRO A 364 11.85 7.15 -16.12
C PRO A 364 12.37 7.20 -17.57
N HIS A 365 13.35 8.04 -17.91
CA HIS A 365 13.82 8.23 -19.29
C HIS A 365 15.32 7.94 -19.43
N THR A 366 15.79 7.77 -20.67
CA THR A 366 17.22 7.58 -21.01
C THR A 366 17.76 8.72 -21.87
N LYS A 367 16.96 9.18 -22.83
CA LYS A 367 17.32 10.31 -23.68
C LYS A 367 17.15 11.60 -22.88
N MET A 368 18.22 12.39 -22.83
CA MET A 368 18.24 13.70 -22.21
C MET A 368 18.34 14.75 -23.32
N THR A 369 17.65 15.87 -23.15
CA THR A 369 17.88 17.03 -24.01
C THR A 369 19.26 17.61 -23.69
N PRO A 370 19.90 18.37 -24.61
CA PRO A 370 21.19 18.99 -24.34
C PRO A 370 21.20 19.83 -23.05
N GLU A 371 20.09 20.50 -22.75
CA GLU A 371 19.90 21.28 -21.51
C GLU A 371 19.89 20.42 -20.24
N ILE A 372 19.38 19.19 -20.33
CA ILE A 372 19.35 18.22 -19.23
C ILE A 372 20.69 17.49 -19.12
N GLU A 373 21.35 17.14 -20.22
CA GLU A 373 22.69 16.52 -20.22
C GLU A 373 23.77 17.41 -19.58
N ALA A 374 23.59 18.73 -19.69
CA ALA A 374 24.41 19.70 -18.97
C ALA A 374 24.25 19.58 -17.44
N LYS A 375 23.08 19.15 -16.95
CA LYS A 375 22.71 19.08 -15.53
C LYS A 375 22.78 17.68 -14.93
N LEU A 376 22.68 16.63 -15.77
CA LEU A 376 22.62 15.23 -15.36
C LEU A 376 23.62 14.36 -16.11
N SER A 377 24.07 13.29 -15.47
CA SER A 377 24.76 12.19 -16.12
C SER A 377 24.19 10.86 -15.66
N PRO A 378 23.97 9.89 -16.56
CA PRO A 378 23.53 8.55 -16.17
C PRO A 378 24.62 7.91 -15.30
N VAL A 379 24.22 7.17 -14.26
CA VAL A 379 25.15 6.46 -13.37
C VAL A 379 25.53 5.11 -13.95
N ASP A 380 24.51 4.34 -14.32
CA ASP A 380 24.59 3.00 -14.88
C ASP A 380 23.39 2.78 -15.84
N ASP A 381 23.43 1.69 -16.60
CA ASP A 381 22.32 1.26 -17.46
C ASP A 381 21.31 0.37 -16.71
N GLU A 382 21.44 0.24 -15.38
CA GLU A 382 20.60 -0.64 -14.57
C GLU A 382 19.15 -0.11 -14.52
N ILE A 383 18.21 -0.97 -14.90
CA ILE A 383 16.79 -0.65 -14.83
C ILE A 383 16.26 -1.04 -13.46
N ILE A 384 15.79 -0.07 -12.71
CA ILE A 384 15.06 -0.28 -11.47
C ILE A 384 13.57 -0.37 -11.81
N VAL A 385 12.90 -1.40 -11.30
CA VAL A 385 11.44 -1.54 -11.41
C VAL A 385 10.78 -1.07 -10.13
N MET A 386 10.12 0.09 -10.19
CA MET A 386 9.36 0.64 -9.08
C MET A 386 7.90 0.23 -9.18
N LYS A 387 7.46 -0.67 -8.29
CA LYS A 387 6.06 -1.09 -8.20
C LYS A 387 5.19 0.03 -7.64
N ARG A 388 3.92 0.09 -8.05
CA ARG A 388 2.90 1.08 -7.66
C ARG A 388 3.19 2.51 -8.12
N PHE A 389 4.08 2.66 -9.10
CA PHE A 389 4.35 3.92 -9.76
C PHE A 389 3.82 3.88 -11.18
N ALA A 390 3.15 4.95 -11.60
CA ALA A 390 2.80 5.18 -12.99
C ALA A 390 3.73 6.23 -13.58
N VAL A 391 4.12 6.05 -14.84
CA VAL A 391 4.96 7.00 -15.58
C VAL A 391 4.07 7.99 -16.34
N TYR A 392 4.45 9.27 -16.29
CA TYR A 392 3.80 10.36 -17.02
C TYR A 392 4.84 11.12 -17.82
N ALA A 393 4.59 11.28 -19.12
CA ALA A 393 5.42 12.06 -20.03
C ALA A 393 4.79 13.43 -20.30
N TYR A 394 5.61 14.46 -20.46
CA TYR A 394 5.12 15.73 -21.01
C TYR A 394 4.78 15.54 -22.50
N PRO A 395 3.78 16.25 -23.03
CA PRO A 395 3.61 16.32 -24.47
C PRO A 395 4.85 16.96 -25.10
N THR A 396 5.35 16.35 -26.17
CA THR A 396 6.61 16.74 -26.86
C THR A 396 6.70 18.19 -27.32
N PHE A 397 5.55 18.85 -27.51
CA PHE A 397 5.47 20.24 -27.96
C PHE A 397 5.59 21.26 -26.81
N THR A 398 5.57 20.82 -25.56
CA THR A 398 5.66 21.73 -24.41
C THR A 398 7.11 22.04 -24.06
N GLU A 399 7.33 23.20 -23.47
CA GLU A 399 8.66 23.67 -23.06
C GLU A 399 9.23 22.80 -21.93
N GLU A 400 8.39 22.31 -21.02
CA GLU A 400 8.77 21.48 -19.89
C GLU A 400 9.40 20.15 -20.31
N CYS A 401 8.98 19.60 -21.47
CA CYS A 401 9.59 18.42 -22.06
C CYS A 401 11.08 18.63 -22.39
N GLN A 402 11.49 19.88 -22.62
CA GLN A 402 12.88 20.27 -22.93
C GLN A 402 13.64 20.75 -21.70
N THR A 403 12.98 21.52 -20.82
CA THR A 403 13.62 22.29 -19.73
C THR A 403 13.60 21.61 -18.36
N VAL A 404 12.63 20.70 -18.11
CA VAL A 404 12.45 19.97 -16.84
C VAL A 404 12.96 18.53 -17.02
N PHE A 405 12.07 17.61 -17.40
CA PHE A 405 12.35 16.20 -17.73
C PHE A 405 11.34 15.73 -18.76
N PRO A 406 11.69 14.87 -19.73
CA PRO A 406 10.73 14.30 -20.68
C PRO A 406 9.57 13.58 -20.02
N GLY A 407 9.80 12.98 -18.85
CA GLY A 407 8.77 12.33 -18.06
C GLY A 407 9.18 12.16 -16.60
N MET A 408 8.19 11.96 -15.75
CA MET A 408 8.32 11.79 -14.30
C MET A 408 7.39 10.67 -13.84
N ILE A 409 7.47 10.32 -12.55
CA ILE A 409 6.69 9.22 -11.99
C ILE A 409 5.68 9.73 -10.97
N LYS A 410 4.60 8.98 -10.79
CA LYS A 410 3.55 9.23 -9.78
C LYS A 410 3.36 7.98 -8.97
N TYR A 411 3.40 8.08 -7.64
CA TYR A 411 2.96 6.98 -6.79
C TYR A 411 1.43 6.85 -6.83
N THR A 412 0.93 5.69 -7.25
CA THR A 412 -0.52 5.41 -7.35
C THR A 412 -1.01 4.47 -6.26
N GLY A 413 -0.12 3.71 -5.63
CA GLY A 413 -0.44 2.67 -4.64
C GLY A 413 -1.00 1.38 -5.26
N LYS A 414 -1.28 1.35 -6.56
CA LYS A 414 -1.91 0.23 -7.27
C LYS A 414 -0.89 -0.85 -7.63
N LEU A 415 -1.22 -2.11 -7.37
CA LEU A 415 -0.30 -3.24 -7.58
C LEU A 415 0.06 -3.44 -9.05
N GLU A 416 -0.87 -3.14 -9.95
CA GLU A 416 -0.71 -3.28 -11.40
C GLU A 416 0.18 -2.21 -12.04
N ASP A 417 0.39 -1.07 -11.35
CA ASP A 417 1.23 0.00 -11.87
C ASP A 417 2.71 -0.31 -11.60
N GLN A 418 3.56 -0.09 -12.61
CA GLN A 418 5.01 -0.20 -12.47
C GLN A 418 5.69 0.88 -13.31
N ALA A 419 6.82 1.38 -12.80
CA ALA A 419 7.66 2.34 -13.51
C ALA A 419 9.06 1.77 -13.69
N PHE A 420 9.55 1.80 -14.93
CA PHE A 420 10.93 1.43 -15.27
C PHE A 420 11.78 2.69 -15.23
N VAL A 421 12.71 2.77 -14.30
CA VAL A 421 13.48 3.98 -13.99
C VAL A 421 14.97 3.68 -13.92
N ARG A 422 15.78 4.73 -14.00
CA ARG A 422 17.26 4.67 -13.95
C ARG A 422 17.83 5.74 -13.03
N LYS A 423 19.08 5.55 -12.62
CA LYS A 423 19.82 6.44 -11.73
C LYS A 423 20.58 7.52 -12.52
N PHE A 424 20.50 8.75 -12.04
CA PHE A 424 21.23 9.88 -12.60
C PHE A 424 21.97 10.64 -11.50
N SER A 425 23.21 11.05 -11.78
CA SER A 425 23.99 11.95 -10.94
C SER A 425 23.71 13.40 -11.32
N LEU A 426 23.58 14.26 -10.32
CA LEU A 426 23.37 15.69 -10.47
C LEU A 426 24.69 16.46 -10.62
N LYS A 427 24.82 17.26 -11.68
CA LYS A 427 25.91 18.21 -11.89
C LYS A 427 25.49 19.61 -11.39
N GLY A 428 25.21 19.71 -10.10
CA GLY A 428 24.70 20.94 -9.44
C GLY A 428 23.30 20.78 -8.87
N SER A 429 22.71 21.87 -8.35
CA SER A 429 21.33 21.89 -7.84
C SER A 429 20.43 22.60 -8.85
N PRO A 430 19.61 21.86 -9.63
CA PRO A 430 18.66 22.46 -10.55
C PRO A 430 17.56 23.15 -9.75
N SER A 431 17.37 24.45 -9.99
CA SER A 431 16.37 25.28 -9.28
C SER A 431 14.93 24.79 -9.45
N PHE A 432 14.63 24.02 -10.50
CA PHE A 432 13.28 23.49 -10.73
C PHE A 432 12.93 22.32 -9.80
N LEU A 433 13.92 21.69 -9.16
CA LEU A 433 13.64 20.61 -8.19
C LEU A 433 12.98 21.15 -6.92
N ASP A 434 13.11 22.45 -6.64
CA ASP A 434 12.49 23.11 -5.48
C ASP A 434 10.95 23.08 -5.55
N ASP A 435 10.38 22.88 -6.74
CA ASP A 435 8.93 22.77 -6.97
C ASP A 435 8.36 21.38 -6.66
N PHE A 436 9.21 20.38 -6.38
CA PHE A 436 8.79 18.99 -6.18
C PHE A 436 9.11 18.49 -4.78
N GLU A 437 8.17 17.73 -4.20
CA GLU A 437 8.45 16.98 -2.98
C GLU A 437 9.47 15.86 -3.28
N SER A 438 10.54 15.79 -2.49
CA SER A 438 11.54 14.73 -2.62
C SER A 438 11.26 13.59 -1.64
N VAL A 439 11.24 12.36 -2.13
CA VAL A 439 11.21 11.15 -1.30
C VAL A 439 12.59 10.48 -1.33
N ALA A 440 13.16 10.30 -0.15
CA ALA A 440 14.41 9.57 0.06
C ALA A 440 14.20 8.07 -0.13
N SER A 441 15.07 7.39 -0.88
CA SER A 441 15.08 5.93 -1.05
C SER A 441 16.51 5.37 -1.04
N LEU A 442 16.64 4.04 -0.91
CA LEU A 442 17.93 3.33 -0.99
C LEU A 442 18.67 3.54 -2.33
N ASN A 443 17.93 3.87 -3.39
CA ASN A 443 18.46 4.08 -4.73
C ASN A 443 18.75 5.55 -5.05
N GLY A 444 18.32 6.49 -4.19
CA GLY A 444 18.45 7.93 -4.39
C GLY A 444 17.16 8.70 -4.11
N ALA A 445 17.10 9.95 -4.56
CA ALA A 445 15.92 10.80 -4.44
C ALA A 445 14.90 10.51 -5.55
N ILE A 446 13.63 10.43 -5.17
CA ILE A 446 12.49 10.31 -6.07
C ILE A 446 11.68 11.60 -5.99
N PHE A 447 11.20 12.10 -7.13
CA PHE A 447 10.35 13.29 -7.23
C PHE A 447 8.99 12.92 -7.80
N PRO A 448 8.07 12.40 -6.97
CA PRO A 448 6.77 11.95 -7.43
C PRO A 448 5.85 13.14 -7.75
N LEU A 449 5.14 13.03 -8.86
CA LEU A 449 4.12 14.00 -9.28
C LEU A 449 2.88 13.93 -8.40
N ASN A 450 2.26 15.08 -8.15
CA ASN A 450 0.89 15.17 -7.64
C ASN A 450 -0.13 15.24 -8.79
N GLN A 451 -1.41 15.01 -8.47
CA GLN A 451 -2.48 14.97 -9.48
C GLN A 451 -2.71 16.33 -10.14
N ASP A 452 -2.62 17.41 -9.38
CA ASP A 452 -2.88 18.76 -9.87
C ASP A 452 -1.83 19.18 -10.90
N TYR A 453 -0.58 18.80 -10.68
CA TYR A 453 0.53 19.04 -11.61
C TYR A 453 0.34 18.28 -12.94
N ILE A 454 -0.10 17.01 -12.87
CA ILE A 454 -0.39 16.19 -14.06
C ILE A 454 -1.51 16.83 -14.89
N VAL A 455 -2.58 17.29 -14.22
CA VAL A 455 -3.72 17.92 -14.89
C VAL A 455 -3.32 19.28 -15.48
N LYS A 456 -2.59 20.10 -14.73
CA LYS A 456 -2.10 21.42 -15.15
C LYS A 456 -1.27 21.33 -16.43
N HIS A 457 -0.34 20.39 -16.50
CA HIS A 457 0.57 20.22 -17.65
C HIS A 457 0.07 19.20 -18.69
N LYS A 458 -1.16 18.67 -18.53
CA LYS A 458 -1.81 17.73 -19.45
C LYS A 458 -0.89 16.53 -19.80
N MET A 459 -0.21 15.98 -18.80
CA MET A 459 0.77 14.92 -19.02
C MET A 459 0.11 13.63 -19.52
N ILE A 460 0.87 12.85 -20.30
CA ILE A 460 0.44 11.60 -20.93
C ILE A 460 0.86 10.43 -20.06
N ARG A 461 -0.10 9.66 -19.56
CA ARG A 461 0.20 8.41 -18.85
C ARG A 461 0.80 7.40 -19.84
N VAL A 462 1.92 6.81 -19.45
CA VAL A 462 2.60 5.75 -20.21
C VAL A 462 2.15 4.41 -19.64
N ASP A 463 1.18 3.76 -20.30
CA ASP A 463 0.51 2.56 -19.78
C ASP A 463 1.44 1.34 -19.66
N SER A 464 2.53 1.29 -20.42
CA SER A 464 3.56 0.24 -20.31
C SER A 464 4.44 0.38 -19.06
N GLY A 465 4.46 1.58 -18.45
CA GLY A 465 5.43 1.92 -17.42
C GLY A 465 6.85 2.19 -17.92
N ASN A 466 7.16 1.89 -19.19
CA ASN A 466 8.47 2.07 -19.79
C ASN A 466 8.42 3.19 -20.84
N MET A 467 8.98 4.35 -20.49
CA MET A 467 8.98 5.51 -21.38
C MET A 467 9.82 5.28 -22.64
N VAL A 468 10.90 4.51 -22.54
CA VAL A 468 11.83 4.28 -23.66
C VAL A 468 11.13 3.48 -24.76
N ASP A 469 10.45 2.40 -24.38
CA ASP A 469 9.74 1.53 -25.33
C ASP A 469 8.48 2.19 -25.90
N SER A 470 7.93 3.17 -25.19
CA SER A 470 6.72 3.90 -25.59
C SER A 470 6.97 5.28 -26.20
N ALA A 471 8.22 5.60 -26.56
CA ALA A 471 8.58 6.91 -27.09
C ALA A 471 7.74 7.32 -28.32
N ASP A 472 7.58 6.40 -29.29
CA ASP A 472 6.79 6.66 -30.50
C ASP A 472 5.31 6.91 -30.17
N ASP A 473 4.73 6.14 -29.25
CA ASP A 473 3.34 6.30 -28.84
C ASP A 473 3.12 7.61 -28.10
N ILE A 474 4.07 8.05 -27.28
CA ILE A 474 4.05 9.35 -26.61
C ILE A 474 4.07 10.48 -27.65
N ASN A 475 4.99 10.42 -28.63
CA ASN A 475 5.13 11.41 -29.69
C ASN A 475 3.85 11.53 -30.53
N ARG A 476 3.28 10.39 -30.93
CA ARG A 476 2.04 10.32 -31.71
C ARG A 476 0.84 10.81 -30.90
N PHE A 477 0.72 10.42 -29.64
CA PHE A 477 -0.37 10.90 -28.78
C PHE A 477 -0.27 12.41 -28.53
N SER A 478 0.93 12.92 -28.29
CA SER A 478 1.22 14.35 -28.17
C SER A 478 0.76 15.12 -29.42
N THR A 479 1.07 14.60 -30.62
CA THR A 479 0.59 15.17 -31.90
C THR A 479 -0.93 15.19 -31.99
N LEU A 480 -1.59 14.08 -31.59
CA LEU A 480 -3.05 13.99 -31.58
C LEU A 480 -3.70 15.02 -30.64
N MET A 481 -3.05 15.35 -29.52
CA MET A 481 -3.55 16.37 -28.60
C MET A 481 -3.58 17.78 -29.22
N LEU A 482 -2.71 18.08 -30.19
CA LEU A 482 -2.74 19.35 -30.94
C LEU A 482 -3.72 19.32 -32.11
N MET A 483 -3.91 18.16 -32.73
CA MET A 483 -4.83 17.97 -33.85
C MET A 483 -6.31 17.88 -33.43
N PHE A 484 -6.56 17.70 -32.13
CA PHE A 484 -7.90 17.64 -31.55
C PHE A 484 -8.27 18.98 -30.90
N SER A 485 -9.41 19.56 -31.32
CA SER A 485 -9.91 20.84 -30.80
C SER A 485 -10.64 20.73 -29.46
N GLY A 486 -10.90 19.52 -28.96
CA GLY A 486 -11.44 19.29 -27.62
C GLY A 486 -10.35 19.05 -26.58
N GLU A 487 -10.74 18.98 -25.30
CA GLU A 487 -9.85 18.52 -24.25
C GLU A 487 -9.84 16.99 -24.16
N ILE A 488 -8.66 16.38 -24.22
CA ILE A 488 -8.49 14.96 -23.95
C ILE A 488 -8.32 14.80 -22.44
N ASN A 489 -9.38 14.37 -21.77
CA ASN A 489 -9.33 14.06 -20.33
C ASN A 489 -8.52 12.78 -20.08
N ASN A 490 -7.57 12.85 -19.16
CA ASN A 490 -6.67 11.77 -18.78
C ASN A 490 -5.94 11.13 -19.99
N PRO A 491 -5.02 11.88 -20.63
CA PRO A 491 -4.19 11.40 -21.75
C PRO A 491 -3.41 10.12 -21.38
N SER A 492 -3.38 9.13 -22.27
CA SER A 492 -2.83 7.80 -21.99
C SER A 492 -2.41 7.10 -23.29
N THR A 493 -1.22 6.51 -23.35
CA THR A 493 -0.73 5.82 -24.57
C THR A 493 -1.64 4.67 -25.00
N GLY A 494 -2.24 3.93 -24.05
CA GLY A 494 -3.23 2.88 -24.31
C GLY A 494 -4.54 3.38 -24.94
N LYS A 495 -4.79 4.70 -24.97
CA LYS A 495 -5.95 5.31 -25.63
C LYS A 495 -5.63 5.86 -27.02
N ILE A 496 -4.42 5.64 -27.55
CA ILE A 496 -3.96 6.27 -28.79
C ILE A 496 -4.87 5.99 -29.99
N ASN A 497 -5.30 4.73 -30.17
CA ASN A 497 -6.20 4.35 -31.27
C ASN A 497 -7.56 5.04 -31.18
N LYS A 498 -8.08 5.23 -29.96
CA LYS A 498 -9.34 5.94 -29.72
C LYS A 498 -9.19 7.43 -30.04
N ALA A 499 -8.10 8.06 -29.58
CA ALA A 499 -7.81 9.46 -29.90
C ALA A 499 -7.62 9.66 -31.41
N PHE A 500 -6.88 8.76 -32.06
CA PHE A 500 -6.68 8.78 -33.51
C PHE A 500 -8.00 8.67 -34.27
N SER A 501 -8.90 7.76 -33.90
CA SER A 501 -10.20 7.61 -34.57
C SER A 501 -11.02 8.91 -34.54
N ILE A 502 -10.99 9.65 -33.44
CA ILE A 502 -11.67 10.94 -33.29
C ILE A 502 -11.05 11.98 -34.22
N VAL A 503 -9.72 12.13 -34.18
CA VAL A 503 -9.00 13.08 -35.04
C VAL A 503 -9.17 12.72 -36.51
N ASN A 504 -9.17 11.43 -36.85
CA ASN A 504 -9.35 10.94 -38.20
C ASN A 504 -10.74 11.31 -38.77
N GLY A 505 -11.78 11.33 -37.94
CA GLY A 505 -13.11 11.81 -38.37
C GLY A 505 -13.10 13.28 -38.82
N ILE A 506 -12.20 14.10 -38.27
CA ILE A 506 -12.06 15.53 -38.59
C ILE A 506 -11.10 15.73 -39.77
N TRP A 507 -9.95 15.06 -39.73
CA TRP A 507 -8.86 15.22 -40.69
C TRP A 507 -9.00 14.35 -41.94
N LYS A 508 -9.91 13.36 -41.92
CA LYS A 508 -10.14 12.39 -43.00
C LYS A 508 -8.84 11.75 -43.51
N MET A 509 -7.96 11.37 -42.59
CA MET A 509 -6.71 10.67 -42.91
C MET A 509 -7.02 9.24 -43.40
N ALA A 510 -6.50 8.87 -44.57
CA ALA A 510 -6.77 7.57 -45.18
C ALA A 510 -6.04 6.37 -44.51
N SER A 511 -5.48 6.52 -43.31
CA SER A 511 -4.34 5.69 -42.85
C SER A 511 -4.37 5.33 -41.35
N ASN A 512 -3.35 4.60 -40.89
CA ASN A 512 -3.11 4.22 -39.49
C ASN A 512 -2.35 5.31 -38.71
N VAL A 513 -2.24 5.15 -37.37
CA VAL A 513 -1.59 6.10 -36.45
C VAL A 513 -0.13 6.40 -36.83
N ALA A 514 0.60 5.42 -37.37
CA ALA A 514 2.02 5.56 -37.73
C ALA A 514 2.27 6.60 -38.83
N LYS A 515 1.27 6.97 -39.64
CA LYS A 515 1.44 8.02 -40.67
C LYS A 515 1.35 9.44 -40.11
N LEU A 516 1.03 9.62 -38.81
CA LEU A 516 1.12 10.94 -38.18
C LEU A 516 2.54 11.50 -38.30
N ASP A 517 3.55 10.66 -38.12
CA ASP A 517 4.97 11.02 -38.17
C ASP A 517 5.31 11.66 -39.54
N LEU A 518 4.73 11.15 -40.63
CA LEU A 518 4.90 11.72 -41.98
C LEU A 518 4.20 13.07 -42.15
N ILE A 519 3.00 13.24 -41.58
CA ILE A 519 2.28 14.52 -41.61
C ILE A 519 3.08 15.60 -40.88
N VAL A 520 3.68 15.24 -39.74
CA VAL A 520 4.53 16.15 -38.98
C VAL A 520 5.83 16.46 -39.74
N ALA A 521 6.46 15.45 -40.35
CA ALA A 521 7.65 15.66 -41.17
C ALA A 521 7.39 16.62 -42.34
N ASP A 522 6.26 16.45 -43.03
CA ASP A 522 5.80 17.37 -44.09
C ASP A 522 5.63 18.81 -43.58
N LEU A 523 5.07 18.97 -42.38
CA LEU A 523 4.90 20.28 -41.75
C LEU A 523 6.24 20.92 -41.41
N GLN A 524 7.16 20.16 -40.81
CA GLN A 524 8.49 20.62 -40.47
C GLN A 524 9.24 21.07 -41.74
N MET A 525 9.21 20.29 -42.82
CA MET A 525 9.78 20.68 -44.11
C MET A 525 9.17 21.98 -44.64
N ALA A 526 7.84 22.13 -44.59
CA ALA A 526 7.17 23.34 -45.03
C ALA A 526 7.61 24.57 -44.20
N LEU A 527 7.72 24.43 -42.87
CA LEU A 527 8.20 25.50 -41.99
C LEU A 527 9.66 25.87 -42.23
N VAL A 528 10.51 24.91 -42.63
CA VAL A 528 11.88 25.19 -43.08
C VAL A 528 11.88 26.01 -44.37
N PHE A 529 11.08 25.64 -45.38
CA PHE A 529 10.99 26.39 -46.65
C PHE A 529 10.48 27.82 -46.48
N ILE A 530 9.57 28.07 -45.54
CA ILE A 530 9.04 29.41 -45.23
C ILE A 530 10.02 30.23 -44.35
N GLY A 531 11.14 29.63 -43.93
CA GLY A 531 12.14 30.29 -43.08
C GLY A 531 11.69 30.49 -41.63
N LYS A 532 10.73 29.70 -41.15
CA LYS A 532 10.28 29.69 -39.75
C LYS A 532 11.04 28.68 -38.88
N LEU A 533 11.58 27.64 -39.51
CA LEU A 533 12.59 26.76 -38.91
C LEU A 533 13.94 26.96 -39.62
N PRO A 534 15.07 26.73 -38.93
CA PRO A 534 16.39 26.94 -39.52
C PRO A 534 16.65 25.96 -40.69
N PRO A 535 17.49 26.33 -41.68
CA PRO A 535 17.75 25.50 -42.87
C PRO A 535 18.33 24.10 -42.56
N ASN A 536 19.01 23.96 -41.42
CA ASN A 536 19.61 22.72 -40.94
C ASN A 536 18.76 22.01 -39.87
N PHE A 537 17.49 22.38 -39.71
CA PHE A 537 16.58 21.71 -38.79
C PHE A 537 16.43 20.23 -39.13
N HIS A 538 16.54 19.35 -38.13
CA HIS A 538 16.39 17.92 -38.32
C HIS A 538 14.90 17.55 -38.45
N VAL A 539 14.48 17.11 -39.63
CA VAL A 539 13.11 16.64 -39.88
C VAL A 539 12.99 15.19 -39.44
N ASP A 540 12.35 14.98 -38.29
CA ASP A 540 12.24 13.69 -37.61
C ASP A 540 10.79 13.18 -37.48
N GLY A 541 9.81 13.99 -37.89
CA GLY A 541 8.39 13.65 -37.75
C GLY A 541 7.88 13.74 -36.30
N ILE A 542 8.65 14.32 -35.38
CA ILE A 542 8.24 14.53 -33.99
C ILE A 542 7.77 15.97 -33.84
N PHE A 543 6.53 16.15 -33.37
CA PHE A 543 5.99 17.49 -33.13
C PHE A 543 6.58 18.06 -31.84
N ASN A 544 7.80 18.58 -31.92
CA ASN A 544 8.56 19.13 -30.80
C ASN A 544 8.24 20.61 -30.53
N HIS A 545 8.79 21.16 -29.45
CA HIS A 545 8.55 22.54 -29.04
C HIS A 545 8.96 23.58 -30.09
N ASP A 546 10.07 23.36 -30.81
CA ASP A 546 10.52 24.27 -31.87
C ASP A 546 9.53 24.32 -33.03
N THR A 547 9.01 23.15 -33.43
CA THR A 547 7.95 23.04 -34.45
C THR A 547 6.69 23.78 -33.99
N TYR A 548 6.31 23.63 -32.72
CA TYR A 548 5.17 24.34 -32.15
C TYR A 548 5.38 25.86 -32.12
N ARG A 549 6.56 26.34 -31.71
CA ARG A 549 6.89 27.77 -31.64
C ARG A 549 6.85 28.42 -33.02
N ALA A 550 7.51 27.81 -34.01
CA ALA A 550 7.52 28.27 -35.40
C ALA A 550 6.09 28.43 -35.96
N LEU A 551 5.22 27.48 -35.60
CA LEU A 551 3.82 27.46 -36.00
C LEU A 551 2.99 28.55 -35.28
N VAL A 552 3.21 28.79 -33.99
CA VAL A 552 2.59 29.88 -33.22
C VAL A 552 2.97 31.24 -33.81
N GLU A 553 4.25 31.44 -34.10
CA GLU A 553 4.77 32.66 -34.73
C GLU A 553 4.14 32.94 -36.09
N LEU A 554 3.93 31.88 -36.90
CA LEU A 554 3.30 32.01 -38.21
C LEU A 554 1.83 32.42 -38.13
N VAL A 555 1.09 31.91 -37.14
CA VAL A 555 -0.35 32.16 -36.99
C VAL A 555 -0.65 33.46 -36.22
N GLY A 556 0.34 34.03 -35.53
CA GLY A 556 0.21 35.31 -34.83
C GLY A 556 -0.76 35.30 -33.64
N LYS A 557 -1.14 34.12 -33.14
CA LYS A 557 -2.05 33.99 -32.01
C LYS A 557 -1.29 34.00 -30.68
N ARG A 558 -1.69 34.88 -29.76
CA ARG A 558 -1.37 34.77 -28.32
C ARG A 558 -2.36 33.78 -27.68
N GLY A 559 -2.14 32.47 -27.86
CA GLY A 559 -2.99 31.41 -27.28
C GLY A 559 -2.68 30.01 -27.81
N LYS A 560 -3.35 28.98 -27.25
CA LYS A 560 -3.19 27.57 -27.64
C LYS A 560 -3.41 27.41 -29.15
N VAL A 561 -2.39 26.93 -29.87
CA VAL A 561 -2.51 26.67 -31.31
C VAL A 561 -3.01 25.25 -31.51
N GLU A 562 -4.18 25.15 -32.12
CA GLU A 562 -4.75 23.88 -32.57
C GLU A 562 -4.38 23.67 -34.02
N LEU A 563 -3.74 22.53 -34.32
CA LEU A 563 -3.44 22.16 -35.67
C LEU A 563 -4.76 21.73 -36.33
N SER A 564 -5.20 22.45 -37.35
CA SER A 564 -6.39 22.12 -38.13
C SER A 564 -6.00 21.77 -39.57
N PRO A 565 -6.81 20.97 -40.29
CA PRO A 565 -6.53 20.65 -41.69
C PRO A 565 -6.32 21.90 -42.54
N LYS A 566 -7.17 22.93 -42.38
CA LYS A 566 -7.08 24.19 -43.11
C LYS A 566 -5.76 24.93 -42.84
N MET A 567 -5.31 24.91 -41.59
CA MET A 567 -4.05 25.54 -41.21
C MET A 567 -2.87 24.81 -41.83
N PHE A 568 -2.86 23.48 -41.79
CA PHE A 568 -1.82 22.66 -42.41
C PHE A 568 -1.72 22.92 -43.92
N GLU A 569 -2.85 22.94 -44.64
CA GLU A 569 -2.88 23.27 -46.08
C GLU A 569 -2.36 24.69 -46.37
N ASN A 570 -2.68 25.67 -45.52
CA ASN A 570 -2.16 27.03 -45.68
C ASN A 570 -0.63 27.08 -45.51
N VAL A 571 -0.07 26.34 -44.54
CA VAL A 571 1.40 26.27 -44.38
C VAL A 571 2.02 25.60 -45.61
N LYS A 572 1.45 24.51 -46.11
CA LYS A 572 1.94 23.86 -47.35
C LYS A 572 1.93 24.80 -48.54
N LYS A 573 0.83 25.53 -48.75
CA LYS A 573 0.72 26.48 -49.85
C LYS A 573 1.77 27.60 -49.76
N LEU A 574 1.98 28.16 -48.57
CA LEU A 574 3.03 29.17 -48.36
C LEU A 574 4.43 28.61 -48.65
N ALA A 575 4.69 27.36 -48.33
CA ALA A 575 5.97 26.71 -48.67
C ALA A 575 6.13 26.53 -50.18
N GLU A 576 5.06 26.22 -50.92
CA GLU A 576 5.09 26.13 -52.39
C GLU A 576 5.33 27.48 -53.06
N GLU A 577 4.80 28.57 -52.48
CA GLU A 577 5.01 29.94 -52.98
C GLU A 577 6.45 30.46 -52.74
N ASN A 578 7.20 29.84 -51.81
CA ASN A 578 8.59 30.20 -51.47
C ASN A 578 9.64 29.21 -52.03
N LYS A 579 9.21 28.17 -52.76
CA LYS A 579 10.09 27.31 -53.57
C LYS A 579 10.38 27.96 -54.91
#